data_AF-A0A933I6Y4-F1
#
_entry.id   AF-A0A933I6Y4-F1
#
_cell.length_a   1.000
_cell.length_b   1.000
_cell.length_c   1.000
_cell.angle_alpha   90.00
_cell.angle_beta   90.00
_cell.angle_gamma   90.00
#
_symmetry.space_group_name_H-M   'P 1'
#
loop_
_entity.id
_entity.type
_entity.pdbx_description
1 polymer ?
#
loop_
_entity_poly.entity_id
_entity_poly.type
_entity_poly.pdbx_seq_one_letter_code
_entity_poly.pdbx_strand_id
1 'polypeptide(L)'
;MPPPALFPRGFISQNPVRKPKKLWTEKNEGEKLYYCIANSENDEARYIAKSIRELYLKGKYSYSDFAVLYRMNLQARALEEALRVYGMPYRIIGGVSFYQRREVKDIISYLKVINNPKDSVSLKRIINCPPRGIGDTTTARIENEAKKKNKSFFDAMKSLSSSSDSAALKEKITDFIEIIDELTAKRGMALPQ
;
A
#
# COMPACT_ATOMS: atom_id res chain seq x y z
N MET A 1 27.44 26.20 -36.88
CA MET A 1 26.80 25.39 -35.82
C MET A 1 25.31 25.34 -36.14
N PRO A 2 24.71 24.17 -36.42
CA PRO A 2 23.28 24.11 -36.75
C PRO A 2 22.44 24.52 -35.52
N PRO A 3 21.28 25.15 -35.70
CA PRO A 3 20.44 25.57 -34.58
C PRO A 3 19.91 24.34 -33.81
N PRO A 4 19.84 24.38 -32.47
CA PRO A 4 19.33 23.27 -31.67
C PRO A 4 17.85 23.01 -31.97
N ALA A 5 17.50 21.74 -32.13
CA ALA A 5 16.13 21.32 -32.41
C ALA A 5 15.19 21.71 -31.25
N LEU A 6 14.02 22.23 -31.60
CA LEU A 6 13.00 22.61 -30.62
C LEU A 6 12.26 21.35 -30.15
N PHE A 7 12.29 21.09 -28.84
CA PHE A 7 11.54 20.00 -28.21
C PHE A 7 10.03 20.15 -28.50
N PRO A 8 9.27 19.06 -28.69
CA PRO A 8 7.84 19.14 -29.03
C PRO A 8 7.06 19.95 -27.99
N ARG A 9 6.51 21.10 -28.41
CA ARG A 9 5.76 22.05 -27.58
C ARG A 9 4.24 21.83 -27.58
N GLY A 10 3.73 21.07 -28.55
CA GLY A 10 2.34 21.16 -29.03
C GLY A 10 1.25 20.93 -27.98
N PHE A 11 1.44 19.99 -27.05
CA PHE A 11 0.44 19.73 -26.01
C PHE A 11 0.56 20.71 -24.82
N ILE A 12 1.78 21.07 -24.45
CA ILE A 12 2.05 21.89 -23.25
C ILE A 12 1.76 23.37 -23.51
N SER A 13 1.84 23.84 -24.75
CA SER A 13 1.54 25.23 -25.13
C SER A 13 0.06 25.58 -25.06
N GLN A 14 -0.84 24.60 -24.96
CA GLN A 14 -2.29 24.81 -24.85
C GLN A 14 -2.74 25.24 -23.43
N ASN A 15 -1.84 25.28 -22.44
CA ASN A 15 -2.19 25.67 -21.08
C ASN A 15 -2.12 27.22 -20.90
N PRO A 16 -3.25 27.91 -20.65
CA PRO A 16 -3.34 29.37 -20.66
C PRO A 16 -2.64 30.06 -19.49
N VAL A 17 -2.46 29.39 -18.34
CA VAL A 17 -1.89 30.00 -17.11
C VAL A 17 -0.37 29.84 -17.03
N ARG A 18 0.28 29.41 -18.12
CA ARG A 18 1.69 29.02 -18.11
C ARG A 18 2.63 30.20 -18.35
N LYS A 19 3.69 30.31 -17.54
CA LYS A 19 4.85 31.17 -17.83
C LYS A 19 5.68 30.64 -19.02
N PRO A 20 6.04 31.47 -20.00
CA PRO A 20 6.77 31.02 -21.18
C PRO A 20 8.16 30.49 -20.80
N LYS A 21 8.56 29.35 -21.39
CA LYS A 21 9.91 28.76 -21.26
C LYS A 21 10.35 28.24 -22.62
N LYS A 22 11.61 28.50 -22.99
CA LYS A 22 12.22 28.00 -24.24
C LYS A 22 12.98 26.70 -23.94
N LEU A 23 12.41 25.56 -24.31
CA LEU A 23 13.08 24.26 -24.25
C LEU A 23 13.74 23.96 -25.61
N TRP A 24 14.96 23.42 -25.56
CA TRP A 24 15.77 23.02 -26.72
C TRP A 24 16.53 21.74 -26.39
N THR A 25 16.94 20.97 -27.40
CA THR A 25 17.73 19.75 -27.24
C THR A 25 18.90 19.75 -28.23
N GLU A 26 20.04 19.23 -27.80
CA GLU A 26 21.22 19.00 -28.66
C GLU A 26 21.15 17.67 -29.42
N LYS A 27 20.20 16.79 -29.03
CA LYS A 27 19.99 15.50 -29.70
C LYS A 27 19.35 15.70 -31.08
N ASN A 28 19.84 14.93 -32.05
CA ASN A 28 19.27 14.81 -33.39
C ASN A 28 17.82 14.26 -33.35
N GLU A 29 17.12 14.34 -34.48
CA GLU A 29 15.78 13.76 -34.61
C GLU A 29 15.78 12.27 -34.22
N GLY A 30 14.87 11.92 -33.30
CA GLY A 30 14.70 10.56 -32.78
C GLY A 30 13.70 9.73 -33.59
N GLU A 31 13.43 8.52 -33.12
CA GLU A 31 12.38 7.66 -33.67
C GLU A 31 11.00 8.34 -33.57
N LYS A 32 10.13 8.14 -34.57
CA LYS A 32 8.79 8.71 -34.59
C LYS A 32 7.94 8.13 -33.47
N LEU A 33 7.00 8.93 -32.96
CA LEU A 33 5.99 8.46 -32.01
C LEU A 33 4.99 7.54 -32.71
N TYR A 34 4.74 6.39 -32.10
CA TYR A 34 3.70 5.46 -32.52
C TYR A 34 2.46 5.63 -31.66
N TYR A 35 1.29 5.61 -32.29
CA TYR A 35 -0.02 5.65 -31.63
C TYR A 35 -0.83 4.45 -32.10
N CYS A 36 -1.44 3.75 -31.15
CA CYS A 36 -2.26 2.57 -31.40
C CYS A 36 -3.56 2.70 -30.61
N ILE A 37 -4.67 2.32 -31.24
CA ILE A 37 -5.97 2.17 -30.58
C ILE A 37 -6.22 0.68 -30.44
N ALA A 38 -6.49 0.24 -29.22
CA ALA A 38 -6.89 -1.14 -28.93
C ALA A 38 -8.39 -1.20 -28.61
N ASN A 39 -9.00 -2.36 -28.84
CA ASN A 39 -10.44 -2.56 -28.62
C ASN A 39 -10.78 -2.83 -27.13
N SER A 40 -9.78 -3.21 -26.32
CA SER A 40 -9.92 -3.53 -24.90
C SER A 40 -8.62 -3.22 -24.16
N GLU A 41 -8.70 -3.02 -22.83
CA GLU A 41 -7.51 -2.89 -21.96
C GLU A 41 -6.60 -4.13 -22.05
N ASN A 42 -7.19 -5.32 -22.24
CA ASN A 42 -6.43 -6.56 -22.35
C ASN A 42 -5.69 -6.63 -23.69
N ASP A 43 -6.29 -6.14 -24.76
CA ASP A 43 -5.67 -6.09 -26.08
C ASP A 43 -4.53 -5.06 -26.09
N GLU A 44 -4.74 -3.90 -25.45
CA GLU A 44 -3.70 -2.89 -25.24
C GLU A 44 -2.51 -3.47 -24.47
N ALA A 45 -2.79 -4.12 -23.33
CA ALA A 45 -1.76 -4.73 -22.49
C ALA A 45 -0.97 -5.82 -23.22
N ARG A 46 -1.66 -6.69 -23.97
CA ARG A 46 -1.02 -7.73 -24.80
C ARG A 46 -0.18 -7.12 -25.91
N TYR A 47 -0.66 -6.07 -26.56
CA TYR A 47 0.09 -5.36 -27.59
C TYR A 47 1.36 -4.73 -27.03
N ILE A 48 1.28 -4.08 -25.87
CA ILE A 48 2.44 -3.50 -25.18
C ILE A 48 3.45 -4.59 -24.82
N ALA A 49 3.02 -5.68 -24.16
CA ALA A 49 3.90 -6.78 -23.77
C ALA A 49 4.59 -7.44 -24.99
N LYS A 50 3.83 -7.68 -26.07
CA LYS A 50 4.35 -8.19 -27.33
C LYS A 50 5.40 -7.26 -27.93
N SER A 51 5.12 -5.96 -27.98
CA SER A 51 6.03 -4.94 -28.53
C SER A 51 7.35 -4.89 -27.76
N ILE A 52 7.29 -4.91 -26.42
CA ILE A 52 8.50 -4.93 -25.58
C ILE A 52 9.30 -6.21 -25.83
N ARG A 53 8.63 -7.37 -25.90
CA ARG A 53 9.31 -8.65 -26.17
C ARG A 53 9.99 -8.67 -27.54
N GLU A 54 9.33 -8.15 -28.57
CA GLU A 54 9.93 -8.05 -29.91
C GLU A 54 11.17 -7.15 -29.92
N LEU A 55 11.14 -6.02 -29.22
CA LEU A 55 12.29 -5.12 -29.11
C LEU A 55 13.44 -5.73 -28.29
N TYR A 56 13.11 -6.48 -27.24
CA TYR A 56 14.08 -7.25 -26.46
C TYR A 56 14.76 -8.35 -27.31
N LEU A 57 13.98 -9.10 -28.09
CA LEU A 57 14.49 -10.16 -28.97
C LEU A 57 15.38 -9.64 -30.11
N LYS A 58 15.17 -8.38 -30.54
CA LYS A 58 16.06 -7.69 -31.49
C LYS A 58 17.42 -7.31 -30.88
N GLY A 59 17.61 -7.48 -29.56
CA GLY A 59 18.88 -7.29 -28.88
C GLY A 59 19.31 -5.85 -28.62
N LYS A 60 18.46 -4.86 -28.95
CA LYS A 60 18.78 -3.43 -28.81
C LYS A 60 18.52 -2.87 -27.41
N TYR A 61 17.64 -3.49 -26.63
CA TYR A 61 17.17 -2.98 -25.35
C TYR A 61 17.01 -4.10 -24.31
N SER A 62 17.24 -3.77 -23.04
CA SER A 62 16.95 -4.63 -21.89
C SER A 62 15.57 -4.32 -21.32
N TYR A 63 14.98 -5.24 -20.53
CA TYR A 63 13.69 -4.99 -19.88
C TYR A 63 13.69 -3.75 -18.96
N SER A 64 14.84 -3.38 -18.40
CA SER A 64 15.02 -2.17 -17.58
C SER A 64 14.88 -0.86 -18.36
N ASP A 65 15.01 -0.90 -19.69
CA ASP A 65 14.96 0.30 -20.54
C ASP A 65 13.51 0.70 -20.89
N PHE A 66 12.54 -0.12 -20.51
CA PHE A 66 11.12 0.11 -20.76
C PHE A 66 10.42 0.60 -19.49
N ALA A 67 9.59 1.63 -19.65
CA ALA A 67 8.68 2.11 -18.62
C ALA A 67 7.28 2.25 -19.21
N VAL A 68 6.28 1.70 -18.51
CA VAL A 68 4.86 1.85 -18.87
C VAL A 68 4.22 2.82 -17.88
N LEU A 69 3.68 3.92 -18.40
CA LEU A 69 3.02 4.95 -17.62
C LEU A 69 1.51 4.87 -17.85
N TYR A 70 0.75 4.83 -16.76
CA TYR A 70 -0.71 4.75 -16.78
C TYR A 70 -1.31 5.81 -15.86
N ARG A 71 -2.59 6.12 -16.04
CA ARG A 71 -3.27 7.20 -15.32
C ARG A 71 -3.82 6.75 -13.96
N MET A 72 -4.33 5.51 -13.89
CA MET A 72 -4.96 4.94 -12.70
C MET A 72 -4.40 3.57 -12.38
N ASN A 73 -4.30 3.23 -11.08
CA ASN A 73 -3.73 1.96 -10.61
C ASN A 73 -4.51 0.72 -11.09
N LEU A 74 -5.80 0.85 -11.44
CA LEU A 74 -6.59 -0.26 -11.96
C LEU A 74 -6.04 -0.80 -13.29
N GLN A 75 -5.47 0.09 -14.12
CA GLN A 75 -4.90 -0.26 -15.43
C GLN A 75 -3.64 -1.13 -15.31
N ALA A 76 -2.99 -1.14 -14.14
CA ALA A 76 -1.82 -1.98 -13.91
C ALA A 76 -2.16 -3.48 -14.00
N ARG A 77 -3.38 -3.88 -13.62
CA ARG A 77 -3.75 -5.30 -13.54
C ARG A 77 -3.67 -6.02 -14.89
N ALA A 78 -4.25 -5.43 -15.94
CA ALA A 78 -4.22 -5.99 -17.29
C ALA A 78 -2.78 -6.08 -17.83
N LEU A 79 -1.97 -5.05 -17.58
CA LEU A 79 -0.54 -5.03 -17.93
C LEU A 79 0.24 -6.12 -17.21
N GLU A 80 0.05 -6.28 -15.90
CA GLU A 80 0.71 -7.31 -15.12
C GLU A 80 0.38 -8.72 -15.61
N GLU A 81 -0.89 -8.98 -15.91
CA GLU A 81 -1.33 -10.28 -16.43
C GLU A 81 -0.69 -10.56 -17.79
N ALA A 82 -0.69 -9.59 -18.69
CA ALA A 82 -0.01 -9.72 -19.98
C ALA A 82 1.49 -9.98 -19.80
N LEU A 83 2.20 -9.16 -19.02
CA LEU A 83 3.64 -9.33 -18.77
C LEU A 83 3.97 -10.70 -18.16
N ARG A 84 3.12 -11.19 -17.25
CA ARG A 84 3.24 -12.54 -16.66
C ARG A 84 3.07 -13.64 -17.69
N VAL A 85 2.05 -13.55 -18.56
CA VAL A 85 1.81 -14.53 -19.64
C VAL A 85 3.00 -14.59 -20.61
N TYR A 86 3.61 -13.45 -20.91
CA TYR A 86 4.80 -13.38 -21.76
C TYR A 86 6.11 -13.76 -21.04
N GLY A 87 6.06 -14.06 -19.74
CA GLY A 87 7.24 -14.44 -18.94
C GLY A 87 8.22 -13.31 -18.70
N MET A 88 7.76 -12.06 -18.73
CA MET A 88 8.62 -10.89 -18.65
C MET A 88 8.78 -10.41 -17.20
N PRO A 89 10.01 -10.08 -16.75
CA PRO A 89 10.21 -9.47 -15.44
C PRO A 89 9.65 -8.05 -15.41
N TYR A 90 8.95 -7.70 -14.35
CA TYR A 90 8.35 -6.38 -14.17
C TYR A 90 8.41 -5.91 -12.73
N ARG A 91 8.36 -4.59 -12.54
CA ARG A 91 8.29 -3.94 -11.22
C ARG A 91 7.23 -2.84 -11.25
N ILE A 92 6.24 -2.96 -10.38
CA ILE A 92 5.20 -1.92 -10.21
C ILE A 92 5.74 -0.86 -9.25
N ILE A 93 5.58 0.41 -9.62
CA ILE A 93 5.88 1.55 -8.76
C ILE A 93 4.56 2.25 -8.43
N GLY A 94 4.25 2.42 -7.14
CA GLY A 94 3.03 3.12 -6.72
C GLY A 94 1.75 2.26 -6.64
N GLY A 95 1.88 0.93 -6.64
CA GLY A 95 0.79 0.01 -6.31
C GLY A 95 0.34 0.10 -4.85
N VAL A 96 -0.52 -0.82 -4.39
CA VAL A 96 -0.92 -0.89 -2.98
C VAL A 96 0.34 -0.94 -2.11
N SER A 97 0.54 0.10 -1.30
CA SER A 97 1.72 0.18 -0.44
C SER A 97 1.78 -1.08 0.42
N PHE A 98 2.96 -1.70 0.52
CA PHE A 98 3.17 -2.88 1.35
C PHE A 98 2.60 -2.67 2.77
N TYR A 99 2.79 -1.47 3.33
CA TYR A 99 2.27 -1.03 4.63
C TYR A 99 0.76 -0.79 4.69
N GLN A 100 0.05 -0.86 3.58
CA GLN A 100 -1.42 -0.74 3.53
C GLN A 100 -2.12 -2.09 3.58
N ARG A 101 -1.41 -3.19 3.32
CA ARG A 101 -1.96 -4.56 3.43
C ARG A 101 -2.46 -4.81 4.86
N ARG A 102 -3.60 -5.51 4.99
CA ARG A 102 -4.25 -5.76 6.30
C ARG A 102 -3.28 -6.44 7.26
N GLU A 103 -2.72 -7.58 6.86
CA GLU A 103 -1.76 -8.37 7.65
C GLU A 103 -0.57 -7.53 8.14
N VAL A 104 0.04 -6.73 7.25
CA VAL A 104 1.19 -5.87 7.59
C VAL A 104 0.78 -4.81 8.62
N LYS A 105 -0.37 -4.15 8.43
CA LYS A 105 -0.87 -3.17 9.39
C LYS A 105 -1.23 -3.79 10.73
N ASP A 106 -1.75 -5.01 10.74
CA ASP A 106 -2.19 -5.69 11.95
C ASP A 106 -0.96 -6.07 12.79
N ILE A 107 0.09 -6.63 12.19
CA ILE A 107 1.38 -6.91 12.86
C ILE A 107 2.02 -5.62 13.38
N ILE A 108 2.06 -4.55 12.57
CA ILE A 108 2.59 -3.25 13.01
C ILE A 108 1.79 -2.72 14.21
N SER A 109 0.48 -2.95 14.23
CA SER A 109 -0.36 -2.52 15.34
C SER A 109 -0.09 -3.32 16.61
N TYR A 110 0.17 -4.63 16.52
CA TYR A 110 0.67 -5.42 17.66
C TYR A 110 1.98 -4.84 18.21
N LEU A 111 2.97 -4.59 17.35
CA LEU A 111 4.25 -4.01 17.76
C LEU A 111 4.11 -2.62 18.40
N LYS A 112 3.21 -1.78 17.87
CA LYS A 112 2.90 -0.47 18.44
C LYS A 112 2.29 -0.59 19.83
N VAL A 113 1.39 -1.53 20.06
CA VAL A 113 0.76 -1.76 21.37
C VAL A 113 1.78 -2.31 22.37
N ILE A 114 2.65 -3.23 21.97
CA ILE A 114 3.75 -3.74 22.80
C ILE A 114 4.69 -2.60 23.23
N ASN A 115 4.99 -1.66 22.33
CA ASN A 115 5.82 -0.50 22.65
C ASN A 115 5.08 0.53 23.51
N ASN A 116 3.82 0.82 23.18
CA ASN A 116 2.96 1.77 23.87
C ASN A 116 1.54 1.19 24.06
N PRO A 117 1.26 0.58 25.22
CA PRO A 117 -0.06 0.02 25.54
C PRO A 117 -1.19 1.05 25.58
N LYS A 118 -0.89 2.35 25.59
CA LYS A 118 -1.91 3.42 25.61
C LYS A 118 -2.42 3.80 24.21
N ASP A 119 -1.90 3.20 23.14
CA ASP A 119 -2.36 3.45 21.77
C ASP A 119 -3.72 2.77 21.51
N SER A 120 -4.79 3.54 21.69
CA SER A 120 -6.16 3.09 21.49
C SER A 120 -6.48 2.75 20.03
N VAL A 121 -5.83 3.38 19.05
CA VAL A 121 -6.08 3.16 17.62
C VAL A 121 -5.54 1.79 17.21
N SER A 122 -4.31 1.50 17.60
CA SER A 122 -3.68 0.20 17.33
C SER A 122 -4.39 -0.93 18.09
N LEU A 123 -4.79 -0.71 19.36
CA LEU A 123 -5.55 -1.68 20.16
C LEU A 123 -6.89 -2.06 19.53
N LYS A 124 -7.71 -1.08 19.13
CA LYS A 124 -9.01 -1.34 18.49
C LYS A 124 -8.87 -2.15 17.21
N ARG A 125 -7.74 -2.02 16.50
CA ARG A 125 -7.47 -2.77 15.28
C ARG A 125 -7.15 -4.24 15.56
N ILE A 126 -6.33 -4.52 16.56
CA ILE A 126 -5.84 -5.89 16.84
C ILE A 126 -6.75 -6.71 17.76
N ILE A 127 -7.67 -6.06 18.49
CA ILE A 127 -8.54 -6.73 19.48
C ILE A 127 -9.31 -7.92 18.89
N ASN A 128 -9.74 -7.81 17.63
CA ASN A 128 -10.48 -8.86 16.92
C ASN A 128 -9.72 -9.44 15.71
N CYS A 129 -8.39 -9.28 15.67
CA CYS A 129 -7.50 -9.89 14.68
C CYS A 129 -6.37 -10.65 15.40
N PRO A 130 -6.37 -12.00 15.48
CA PRO A 130 -7.36 -12.97 14.99
C PRO A 130 -8.77 -12.81 15.60
N PRO A 131 -9.83 -13.39 14.97
CA PRO A 131 -11.20 -13.26 15.45
C PRO A 131 -11.32 -13.88 16.85
N ARG A 132 -11.63 -13.04 17.84
CA ARG A 132 -11.85 -13.43 19.25
C ARG A 132 -13.32 -13.36 19.66
N GLY A 133 -14.19 -13.02 18.70
CA GLY A 133 -15.61 -12.78 18.96
C GLY A 133 -15.84 -11.55 19.84
N ILE A 134 -14.97 -10.53 19.69
CA ILE A 134 -15.14 -9.20 20.28
C ILE A 134 -15.66 -8.29 19.17
N GLY A 135 -16.97 -7.99 19.22
CA GLY A 135 -17.65 -7.19 18.21
C GLY A 135 -17.64 -5.69 18.50
N ASP A 136 -18.16 -4.92 17.55
CA ASP A 136 -18.21 -3.45 17.63
C ASP A 136 -18.97 -2.94 18.87
N THR A 137 -20.03 -3.63 19.28
CA THR A 137 -20.82 -3.29 20.48
C THR A 137 -19.99 -3.34 21.76
N THR A 138 -19.14 -4.37 21.90
CA THR A 138 -18.20 -4.51 23.01
C THR A 138 -17.14 -3.41 22.97
N THR A 139 -16.55 -3.15 21.80
CA THR A 139 -15.49 -2.13 21.68
C THR A 139 -16.02 -0.73 21.99
N ALA A 140 -17.23 -0.39 21.55
CA ALA A 140 -17.91 0.86 21.87
C ALA A 140 -18.20 0.99 23.37
N ARG A 141 -18.54 -0.13 24.04
CA ARG A 141 -18.75 -0.15 25.49
C ARG A 141 -17.46 0.14 26.26
N ILE A 142 -16.36 -0.50 25.88
CA ILE A 142 -15.02 -0.24 26.47
C ILE A 142 -14.63 1.24 26.26
N GLU A 143 -14.89 1.78 25.07
CA GLU A 143 -14.59 3.18 24.77
C GLU A 143 -15.42 4.15 25.62
N ASN A 144 -16.70 3.87 25.83
CA ASN A 144 -17.56 4.67 26.70
C ASN A 144 -17.10 4.61 28.16
N GLU A 145 -16.68 3.44 28.65
CA GLU A 145 -16.06 3.30 29.98
C GLU A 145 -14.76 4.10 30.10
N ALA A 146 -13.89 4.03 29.08
CA ALA A 146 -12.63 4.76 29.04
C ALA A 146 -12.87 6.28 29.13
N LYS A 147 -13.85 6.79 28.36
CA LYS A 147 -14.26 8.20 28.39
C LYS A 147 -14.84 8.61 29.74
N LYS A 148 -15.74 7.80 30.33
CA LYS A 148 -16.35 8.09 31.64
C LYS A 148 -15.31 8.17 32.77
N LYS A 149 -14.31 7.27 32.73
CA LYS A 149 -13.29 7.17 33.78
C LYS A 149 -12.03 8.00 33.50
N ASN A 150 -11.97 8.74 32.37
CA ASN A 150 -10.77 9.44 31.88
C ASN A 150 -9.51 8.55 31.90
N LYS A 151 -9.66 7.30 31.45
CA LYS A 151 -8.61 6.28 31.42
C LYS A 151 -8.26 5.88 29.99
N SER A 152 -7.09 5.27 29.80
CA SER A 152 -6.72 4.71 28.50
C SER A 152 -7.64 3.53 28.14
N PHE A 153 -7.75 3.22 26.85
CA PHE A 153 -8.56 2.09 26.39
C PHE A 153 -8.12 0.77 27.04
N PHE A 154 -6.81 0.60 27.23
CA PHE A 154 -6.23 -0.57 27.91
C PHE A 154 -6.62 -0.65 29.38
N ASP A 155 -6.57 0.46 30.11
CA ASP A 155 -6.97 0.51 31.52
C ASP A 155 -8.49 0.29 31.70
N ALA A 156 -9.29 0.73 30.73
CA ALA A 156 -10.72 0.46 30.69
C ALA A 156 -11.00 -1.03 30.48
N MET A 157 -10.25 -1.70 29.60
CA MET A 157 -10.34 -3.17 29.45
C MET A 157 -9.99 -3.89 30.76
N LYS A 158 -8.89 -3.51 31.44
CA LYS A 158 -8.54 -4.06 32.76
C LYS A 158 -9.65 -3.82 33.78
N SER A 159 -10.25 -2.64 33.80
CA SER A 159 -11.38 -2.33 34.70
C SER A 159 -12.64 -3.14 34.40
N LEU A 160 -12.90 -3.43 33.12
CA LEU A 160 -14.07 -4.20 32.67
C LEU A 160 -13.92 -5.71 32.93
N SER A 161 -12.68 -6.22 33.00
CA SER A 161 -12.43 -7.59 33.45
C SER A 161 -12.90 -7.81 34.90
N SER A 162 -12.83 -6.77 35.73
CA SER A 162 -13.17 -6.81 37.17
C SER A 162 -14.60 -6.37 37.51
N SER A 163 -15.39 -5.85 36.57
CA SER A 163 -16.78 -5.40 36.79
C SER A 163 -17.76 -6.59 36.81
N SER A 164 -19.06 -6.38 37.05
CA SER A 164 -20.10 -7.45 37.04
C SER A 164 -20.59 -7.84 35.63
N ASP A 165 -19.74 -7.76 34.61
CA ASP A 165 -20.11 -8.07 33.22
C ASP A 165 -20.22 -9.56 32.90
N SER A 166 -20.86 -9.86 31.76
CA SER A 166 -21.06 -11.23 31.24
C SER A 166 -19.76 -12.03 31.26
N ALA A 167 -19.78 -13.22 31.88
CA ALA A 167 -18.61 -14.05 32.10
C ALA A 167 -17.84 -14.37 30.80
N ALA A 168 -18.57 -14.68 29.72
CA ALA A 168 -17.98 -14.99 28.42
C ALA A 168 -17.26 -13.81 27.75
N LEU A 169 -17.63 -12.57 28.10
CA LEU A 169 -16.96 -11.37 27.59
C LEU A 169 -15.69 -11.07 28.37
N LYS A 170 -15.72 -11.30 29.68
CA LYS A 170 -14.56 -11.11 30.55
C LYS A 170 -13.42 -12.04 30.19
N GLU A 171 -13.73 -13.32 29.98
CA GLU A 171 -12.74 -14.33 29.61
C GLU A 171 -11.97 -13.89 28.36
N LYS A 172 -12.68 -13.55 27.27
CA LYS A 172 -12.10 -13.06 26.01
C LYS A 172 -11.22 -11.81 26.17
N ILE A 173 -11.63 -10.87 27.01
CA ILE A 173 -10.87 -9.64 27.25
C ILE A 173 -9.63 -9.95 28.10
N THR A 174 -9.76 -10.83 29.08
CA THR A 174 -8.67 -11.26 29.97
C THR A 174 -7.61 -12.01 29.16
N ASP A 175 -8.01 -12.98 28.32
CA ASP A 175 -7.10 -13.70 27.41
C ASP A 175 -6.31 -12.73 26.53
N PHE A 176 -6.97 -11.71 25.98
CA PHE A 176 -6.31 -10.71 25.15
C PHE A 176 -5.32 -9.86 25.94
N ILE A 177 -5.68 -9.44 27.16
CA ILE A 177 -4.78 -8.69 28.05
C ILE A 177 -3.57 -9.54 28.40
N GLU A 178 -3.76 -10.82 28.73
CA GLU A 178 -2.66 -11.75 29.05
C GLU A 178 -1.70 -11.91 27.89
N ILE A 179 -2.20 -12.07 26.66
CA ILE A 179 -1.36 -12.12 25.45
C ILE A 179 -0.54 -10.83 25.29
N ILE A 180 -1.15 -9.66 25.48
CA ILE A 180 -0.44 -8.37 25.35
C ILE A 180 0.58 -8.19 26.47
N ASP A 181 0.25 -8.56 27.71
CA ASP A 181 1.15 -8.49 28.84
C ASP A 181 2.33 -9.48 28.66
N GLU A 182 2.09 -10.69 28.13
CA GLU A 182 3.14 -11.67 27.78
C GLU A 182 4.08 -11.15 26.68
N LEU A 183 3.51 -10.60 25.60
CA LEU A 183 4.30 -10.02 24.50
C LEU A 183 5.08 -8.78 24.95
N THR A 184 4.53 -8.01 25.89
CA THR A 184 5.20 -6.86 26.49
C THR A 184 6.31 -7.30 27.46
N ALA A 185 6.14 -8.41 28.18
CA ALA A 185 7.19 -8.98 29.03
C ALA A 185 8.39 -9.50 28.22
N LYS A 186 8.15 -10.02 27.01
CA LYS A 186 9.21 -10.43 26.07
C LYS A 186 9.94 -9.26 25.40
N ARG A 187 9.54 -8.00 25.68
CA ARG A 187 10.20 -6.79 25.18
C ARG A 187 11.61 -6.67 25.75
N GLY A 188 12.60 -7.14 25.00
CA GLY A 188 14.02 -7.09 25.38
C GLY A 188 14.64 -8.44 25.73
N MET A 189 13.91 -9.55 25.61
CA MET A 189 14.56 -10.86 25.56
C MET A 189 15.39 -10.96 24.27
N ALA A 190 16.69 -11.20 24.41
CA ALA A 190 17.55 -11.52 23.28
C ALA A 190 16.97 -12.71 22.52
N LEU A 191 16.97 -12.63 21.19
CA LEU A 191 16.57 -13.75 20.33
C LEU A 191 17.37 -14.99 20.75
N PRO A 192 16.74 -16.14 21.03
CA PRO A 192 17.47 -17.38 21.16
C PRO A 192 18.24 -17.61 19.85
N GLN A 193 19.55 -17.82 19.96
CA GLN A 193 20.41 -18.13 18.81
C GLN A 193 20.05 -19.47 18.18
#